data_AF-B7Q293-F1
#
_entry.id   AF-B7Q293-F1
#
_cell.length_a   1.000
_cell.length_b   1.000
_cell.length_c   1.000
_cell.angle_alpha   90.00
_cell.angle_beta   90.00
_cell.angle_gamma   90.00
#
_symmetry.space_group_name_H-M   'P 1'
#
loop_
_entity.id
_entity.type
_entity.pdbx_description
1 polymer ?
#
loop_
_entity_poly.entity_id
_entity_poly.type
_entity_poly.pdbx_seq_one_letter_code
_entity_poly.pdbx_strand_id
1 'polypeptide(L)'
;MAAIAGWDDAECLLVHELLQGITGAHSFASKVLSARPDRFRRDELALRSFVRSLFLREASEGEAVAWLSRLLAPWPLVFRAKLLYLVYGPCCQHAVFWDVPSVPQSAVQSELLVTALSDLGSALRSLHEHGLGWTHDDTVTVLEELIVLPRAWLPLNAARLLCSCGRDIAVLVLASKLVNGRDSDVATFLFNMLLVSLDLSLHADGSS
;
A
#
# COMPACT_ATOMS: atom_id res chain seq x y z
N MET A 1 -12.24 13.08 21.48
CA MET A 1 -11.54 12.19 22.42
C MET A 1 -11.94 10.77 22.07
N ALA A 2 -11.14 10.11 21.25
CA ALA A 2 -11.36 8.73 20.83
C ALA A 2 -10.09 7.97 21.17
N ALA A 3 -10.16 7.24 22.30
CA ALA A 3 -9.10 6.36 22.76
C ALA A 3 -8.90 5.25 21.74
N ILE A 4 -7.67 5.08 21.30
CA ILE A 4 -7.21 3.99 20.46
C ILE A 4 -6.88 2.86 21.44
N ALA A 5 -7.58 1.73 21.36
CA ALA A 5 -7.26 0.49 22.06
C ALA A 5 -7.02 0.59 23.58
N GLY A 6 -7.73 1.48 24.28
CA GLY A 6 -7.58 1.66 25.74
C GLY A 6 -6.39 2.50 26.17
N TRP A 7 -5.72 3.17 25.23
CA TRP A 7 -4.68 4.16 25.50
C TRP A 7 -5.31 5.55 25.51
N ASP A 8 -4.95 6.36 26.51
CA ASP A 8 -5.39 7.76 26.55
C ASP A 8 -4.65 8.62 25.50
N ASP A 9 -5.20 9.79 25.17
CA ASP A 9 -4.61 10.70 24.17
C ASP A 9 -3.18 11.14 24.57
N ALA A 10 -2.85 11.16 25.87
CA ALA A 10 -1.53 11.51 26.38
C ALA A 10 -0.53 10.35 26.26
N GLU A 11 -0.97 9.09 26.39
CA GLU A 11 -0.16 7.90 26.16
C GLU A 11 0.16 7.72 24.67
N CYS A 12 -0.78 8.05 23.79
CA CYS A 12 -0.54 8.09 22.34
C CYS A 12 0.48 9.17 21.95
N LEU A 13 0.38 10.35 22.57
CA LEU A 13 1.36 11.43 22.40
C LEU A 13 2.71 11.04 23.01
N LEU A 14 2.74 10.34 24.14
CA LEU A 14 3.96 9.83 24.76
C LEU A 14 4.64 8.78 23.89
N VAL A 15 3.91 7.82 23.31
CA VAL A 15 4.50 6.86 22.36
C VAL A 15 5.01 7.59 21.12
N HIS A 16 4.26 8.58 20.62
CA HIS A 16 4.71 9.41 19.50
C HIS A 16 5.99 10.20 19.84
N GLU A 17 6.04 10.86 21.00
CA GLU A 17 7.21 11.59 21.52
C GLU A 17 8.36 10.66 21.88
N LEU A 18 8.10 9.43 22.32
CA LEU A 18 9.11 8.40 22.61
C LEU A 18 9.69 7.84 21.31
N LEU A 19 8.85 7.63 20.28
CA LEU A 19 9.28 7.24 18.93
C LEU A 19 10.05 8.36 18.21
N GLN A 20 9.69 9.63 18.46
CA GLN A 20 10.47 10.79 18.05
C GLN A 20 11.76 10.94 18.89
N GLY A 21 11.70 10.61 20.19
CA GLY A 21 12.77 10.67 21.18
C GLY A 21 13.80 9.54 21.03
N ILE A 22 13.44 8.44 20.38
CA ILE A 22 14.37 7.54 19.70
C ILE A 22 14.92 8.32 18.50
N THR A 23 15.84 9.25 18.78
CA THR A 23 16.57 10.06 17.80
C THR A 23 17.20 9.13 16.77
N GLY A 24 16.50 8.93 15.65
CA GLY A 24 16.84 7.87 14.72
C GLY A 24 15.68 7.41 13.85
N ALA A 25 14.44 7.31 14.35
CA ALA A 25 13.36 6.64 13.63
C ALA A 25 12.93 7.38 12.34
N HIS A 26 12.69 8.69 12.42
CA HIS A 26 12.41 9.49 11.23
C HIS A 26 13.61 9.55 10.29
N SER A 27 14.84 9.73 10.80
CA SER A 27 16.05 9.70 9.95
C SER A 27 16.31 8.33 9.33
N PHE A 28 15.95 7.25 10.00
CA PHE A 28 16.05 5.87 9.54
C PHE A 28 15.02 5.60 8.45
N ALA A 29 13.76 5.93 8.70
CA ALA A 29 12.70 5.85 7.71
C ALA A 29 13.04 6.72 6.49
N SER A 30 13.50 7.95 6.71
CA SER A 30 13.94 8.85 5.64
C SER A 30 15.07 8.24 4.81
N LYS A 31 16.12 7.70 5.44
CA LYS A 31 17.22 6.99 4.77
C LYS A 31 16.73 5.83 3.92
N VAL A 32 15.82 5.01 4.45
CA VAL A 32 15.26 3.85 3.74
C VAL A 32 14.37 4.29 2.59
N LEU A 33 13.50 5.27 2.80
CA LEU A 33 12.54 5.77 1.82
C LEU A 33 13.23 6.53 0.69
N SER A 34 14.27 7.32 0.98
CA SER A 34 15.06 8.04 -0.04
C SER A 34 15.99 7.13 -0.85
N ALA A 35 16.32 5.94 -0.34
CA ALA A 35 17.16 5.00 -1.05
C ALA A 35 16.44 4.37 -2.25
N ARG A 36 17.21 3.88 -3.23
CA ARG A 36 16.65 2.99 -4.25
C ARG A 36 16.11 1.72 -3.57
N PRO A 37 14.92 1.22 -3.94
CA PRO A 37 14.44 -0.07 -3.46
C PRO A 37 15.50 -1.16 -3.61
N ASP A 38 15.53 -2.09 -2.65
CA ASP A 38 16.47 -3.21 -2.58
C ASP A 38 17.92 -2.83 -2.17
N ARG A 39 18.22 -1.53 -2.00
CA ARG A 39 19.55 -1.07 -1.57
C ARG A 39 19.86 -1.41 -0.11
N PHE A 40 18.86 -1.33 0.77
CA PHE A 40 19.00 -1.57 2.21
C PHE A 40 17.99 -2.62 2.68
N ARG A 41 18.02 -3.82 2.08
CA ARG A 41 17.04 -4.92 2.34
C ARG A 41 16.76 -5.17 3.82
N ARG A 42 17.80 -5.17 4.65
CA ARG A 42 17.67 -5.37 6.11
C ARG A 42 16.94 -4.21 6.79
N ASP A 43 17.29 -2.98 6.42
CA ASP A 43 16.66 -1.77 6.96
C ASP A 43 15.20 -1.67 6.49
N GLU A 44 14.91 -2.07 5.25
CA GLU A 44 13.54 -2.15 4.70
C GLU A 44 12.68 -3.15 5.48
N LEU A 45 13.19 -4.35 5.74
CA LEU A 45 12.50 -5.34 6.57
C LEU A 45 12.34 -4.88 8.02
N ALA A 46 13.35 -4.22 8.58
CA ALA A 46 13.27 -3.68 9.93
C ALA A 46 12.20 -2.58 10.00
N LEU A 47 12.14 -1.68 9.01
CA LEU A 47 11.10 -0.65 8.93
C LEU A 47 9.70 -1.27 8.77
N ARG A 48 9.54 -2.27 7.89
CA ARG A 48 8.28 -3.02 7.74
C ARG A 48 7.85 -3.64 9.07
N SER A 49 8.76 -4.35 9.73
CA SER A 49 8.50 -5.05 10.98
C SER A 49 8.14 -4.06 12.09
N PHE A 50 8.89 -2.96 12.19
CA PHE A 50 8.62 -1.87 13.13
C PHE A 50 7.21 -1.31 12.95
N VAL A 51 6.82 -0.95 11.72
CA VAL A 51 5.49 -0.40 11.45
C VAL A 51 4.39 -1.43 11.73
N ARG A 52 4.55 -2.66 11.24
CA ARG A 52 3.53 -3.70 11.41
C ARG A 52 3.36 -4.12 12.87
N SER A 53 4.46 -4.31 13.59
CA SER A 53 4.42 -4.78 14.97
C SER A 53 3.95 -3.71 15.96
N LEU A 54 4.34 -2.44 15.76
CA LEU A 54 3.98 -1.37 16.69
C LEU A 54 2.58 -0.81 16.44
N PHE A 55 2.15 -0.70 15.18
CA PHE A 55 0.92 0.02 14.84
C PHE A 55 -0.20 -0.86 14.31
N LEU A 56 0.10 -2.02 13.72
CA LEU A 56 -0.90 -2.79 12.96
C LEU A 56 -1.19 -4.18 13.54
N ARG A 57 -0.40 -4.69 14.48
CA ARG A 57 -0.51 -6.09 14.95
C ARG A 57 -1.82 -6.37 15.70
N GLU A 58 -2.27 -5.41 16.50
CA GLU A 58 -3.46 -5.54 17.35
C GLU A 58 -4.48 -4.43 17.08
N ALA A 59 -4.23 -3.59 16.08
CA ALA A 59 -5.11 -2.49 15.73
C ALA A 59 -6.37 -3.01 15.03
N SER A 60 -7.53 -2.52 15.46
CA SER A 60 -8.75 -2.63 14.67
C SER A 60 -8.62 -1.82 13.36
N GLU A 61 -9.52 -2.04 12.41
CA GLU A 61 -9.45 -1.39 11.09
C GLU A 61 -9.40 0.15 11.20
N GLY A 62 -10.26 0.75 12.03
CA GLY A 62 -10.26 2.21 12.23
C GLY A 62 -8.97 2.74 12.86
N GLU A 63 -8.37 1.98 13.77
CA GLU A 63 -7.12 2.35 14.43
C GLU A 63 -5.93 2.23 13.49
N ALA A 64 -5.91 1.18 12.66
CA ALA A 64 -4.92 0.99 11.62
C ALA A 64 -4.94 2.18 10.65
N VAL A 65 -6.12 2.63 10.20
CA VAL A 65 -6.24 3.82 9.34
C VAL A 65 -5.75 5.09 10.03
N ALA A 66 -6.10 5.29 11.30
CA ALA A 66 -5.64 6.45 12.07
C ALA A 66 -4.12 6.46 12.21
N TRP A 67 -3.49 5.30 12.50
CA TRP A 67 -2.04 5.16 12.55
C TRP A 67 -1.39 5.40 11.20
N LEU A 68 -1.91 4.80 10.13
CA LEU A 68 -1.39 5.02 8.77
C LEU A 68 -1.48 6.49 8.38
N SER A 69 -2.60 7.17 8.65
CA SER A 69 -2.78 8.60 8.35
C SER A 69 -1.69 9.44 9.02
N ARG A 70 -1.44 9.21 10.31
CA ARG A 70 -0.39 9.93 11.08
C ARG A 70 1.02 9.57 10.60
N LEU A 71 1.27 8.31 10.28
CA LEU A 71 2.57 7.82 9.87
C LEU A 71 2.95 8.30 8.46
N LEU A 72 1.95 8.49 7.58
CA LEU A 72 2.12 8.95 6.19
C LEU A 72 2.14 10.48 6.08
N ALA A 73 1.42 11.20 6.95
CA ALA A 73 1.29 12.66 6.93
C ALA A 73 2.61 13.43 6.73
N PRO A 74 3.73 13.14 7.44
CA PRO A 74 4.96 13.93 7.33
C PRO A 74 5.73 13.69 6.01
N TRP A 75 5.35 12.69 5.22
CA TRP A 75 6.10 12.30 4.02
C TRP A 75 5.47 12.85 2.74
N PRO A 76 6.28 13.15 1.70
CA PRO A 76 5.77 13.44 0.36
C PRO A 76 5.10 12.20 -0.25
N LEU A 77 4.22 12.40 -1.23
CA LEU A 77 3.36 11.33 -1.81
C LEU A 77 4.15 10.13 -2.33
N VAL A 78 5.31 10.35 -2.95
CA VAL A 78 6.22 9.28 -3.40
C VAL A 78 6.67 8.38 -2.24
N PHE A 79 7.00 8.99 -1.10
CA PHE A 79 7.43 8.25 0.08
C PHE A 79 6.25 7.59 0.78
N ARG A 80 5.05 8.18 0.73
CA ARG A 80 3.82 7.53 1.20
C ARG A 80 3.54 6.25 0.42
N ALA A 81 3.61 6.31 -0.91
CA ALA A 81 3.48 5.15 -1.79
C ALA A 81 4.52 4.06 -1.45
N LYS A 82 5.79 4.44 -1.37
CA LYS A 82 6.86 3.49 -1.03
C LYS A 82 6.68 2.87 0.35
N LEU A 83 6.25 3.64 1.34
CA LEU A 83 6.02 3.17 2.70
C LEU A 83 4.83 2.20 2.76
N LEU A 84 3.73 2.50 2.07
CA LEU A 84 2.61 1.59 1.93
C LEU A 84 3.02 0.27 1.29
N TYR A 85 3.82 0.31 0.21
CA TYR A 85 4.37 -0.91 -0.40
C TYR A 85 5.29 -1.67 0.56
N LEU A 86 6.14 -0.97 1.32
CA LEU A 86 7.00 -1.60 2.33
C LEU A 86 6.19 -2.33 3.41
N VAL A 87 5.03 -1.80 3.78
CA VAL A 87 4.20 -2.35 4.86
C VAL A 87 3.30 -3.49 4.38
N TYR A 88 2.71 -3.38 3.19
CA TYR A 88 1.70 -4.32 2.68
C TYR A 88 2.17 -5.17 1.49
N GLY A 89 3.17 -4.70 0.74
CA GLY A 89 3.69 -5.40 -0.43
C GLY A 89 4.28 -6.78 -0.12
N PRO A 90 4.48 -7.61 -1.15
CA PRO A 90 4.97 -8.98 -0.98
C PRO A 90 6.39 -8.99 -0.39
N CYS A 91 6.68 -9.97 0.46
CA CYS A 91 8.01 -10.17 1.04
C CYS A 91 8.33 -11.66 1.21
N CYS A 92 9.61 -12.01 1.15
CA CYS A 92 10.13 -13.30 1.64
C CYS A 92 10.97 -13.08 2.91
N GLN A 93 11.46 -14.17 3.51
CA GLN A 93 12.21 -14.17 4.77
C GLN A 93 13.38 -13.15 4.83
N HIS A 94 13.89 -12.67 3.69
CA HIS A 94 15.09 -11.85 3.62
C HIS A 94 14.96 -10.53 2.84
N ALA A 95 13.82 -10.27 2.17
CA ALA A 95 13.64 -9.03 1.43
C ALA A 95 12.16 -8.72 1.14
N VAL A 96 11.86 -7.42 1.03
CA VAL A 96 10.66 -6.94 0.35
C VAL A 96 10.86 -7.14 -1.14
N PHE A 97 9.84 -7.68 -1.80
CA PHE A 97 9.91 -8.04 -3.20
C PHE A 97 9.55 -6.85 -4.09
N TRP A 98 10.55 -6.08 -4.48
CA TRP A 98 10.36 -4.90 -5.33
C TRP A 98 10.29 -5.22 -6.84
N ASP A 99 10.93 -6.30 -7.28
CA ASP A 99 10.96 -6.74 -8.69
C ASP A 99 9.79 -7.70 -9.05
N VAL A 100 8.93 -8.03 -8.07
CA VAL A 100 7.80 -8.95 -8.21
C VAL A 100 6.60 -8.44 -9.05
N PRO A 101 6.54 -7.20 -9.56
CA PRO A 101 5.56 -6.88 -10.59
C PRO A 101 5.81 -7.54 -11.96
N SER A 102 6.75 -8.50 -12.07
CA SER A 102 6.96 -9.38 -13.23
C SER A 102 6.20 -10.72 -13.06
N VAL A 103 6.07 -11.50 -14.15
CA VAL A 103 5.26 -12.74 -14.17
C VAL A 103 5.66 -13.66 -13.01
N PRO A 104 4.72 -14.10 -12.15
CA PRO A 104 5.02 -15.04 -11.07
C PRO A 104 5.68 -16.30 -11.62
N GLN A 105 6.81 -16.71 -11.03
CA GLN A 105 7.54 -17.90 -11.48
C GLN A 105 7.04 -19.20 -10.84
N SER A 106 6.14 -19.10 -9.86
CA SER A 106 5.49 -20.25 -9.21
C SER A 106 4.09 -19.88 -8.69
N ALA A 107 3.27 -20.90 -8.45
CA ALA A 107 1.93 -20.73 -7.86
C ALA A 107 1.99 -20.03 -6.50
N VAL A 108 2.96 -20.41 -5.65
CA VAL A 108 3.16 -19.80 -4.32
C VAL A 108 3.49 -18.30 -4.43
N GLN A 109 4.32 -17.90 -5.40
CA GLN A 109 4.61 -16.48 -5.61
C GLN A 109 3.38 -15.72 -6.11
N SER A 110 2.56 -16.36 -6.95
CA SER A 110 1.31 -15.76 -7.43
C SER A 110 0.32 -15.52 -6.28
N GLU A 111 0.13 -16.50 -5.41
CA GLU A 111 -0.76 -16.38 -4.25
C GLU A 111 -0.28 -15.30 -3.28
N LEU A 112 1.01 -15.28 -2.93
CA LEU A 112 1.60 -14.23 -2.08
C LEU A 112 1.41 -12.84 -2.67
N LEU A 113 1.55 -12.69 -3.99
CA LEU A 113 1.31 -11.43 -4.68
C LEU A 113 -0.15 -11.01 -4.60
N VAL A 114 -1.09 -11.92 -4.89
CA VAL A 114 -2.53 -11.62 -4.84
C VAL A 114 -2.96 -11.19 -3.43
N THR A 115 -2.49 -11.89 -2.39
CA THR A 115 -2.78 -11.53 -1.01
C THR A 115 -2.19 -10.17 -0.66
N ALA A 116 -0.92 -9.92 -0.99
CA ALA A 116 -0.27 -8.64 -0.70
C ALA A 116 -0.94 -7.45 -1.42
N LEU A 117 -1.36 -7.62 -2.68
CA LEU A 117 -2.09 -6.59 -3.42
C LEU A 117 -3.50 -6.36 -2.87
N SER A 118 -4.13 -7.42 -2.35
CA SER A 118 -5.43 -7.31 -1.70
C SER A 118 -5.33 -6.55 -0.37
N ASP A 119 -4.34 -6.86 0.46
CA ASP A 119 -4.07 -6.14 1.69
C ASP A 119 -3.73 -4.67 1.44
N LEU A 120 -2.88 -4.40 0.44
CA LEU A 120 -2.52 -3.04 0.04
C LEU A 120 -3.74 -2.27 -0.50
N GLY A 121 -4.56 -2.91 -1.33
CA GLY A 121 -5.78 -2.31 -1.87
C GLY A 121 -6.80 -2.00 -0.78
N SER A 122 -6.95 -2.90 0.20
CA SER A 122 -7.79 -2.69 1.39
C SER A 122 -7.30 -1.49 2.20
N ALA A 123 -6.00 -1.43 2.52
CA ALA A 123 -5.42 -0.31 3.26
C ALA A 123 -5.60 1.05 2.54
N LEU A 124 -5.44 1.06 1.21
CA LEU A 124 -5.70 2.26 0.39
C LEU A 124 -7.17 2.66 0.39
N ARG A 125 -8.09 1.69 0.36
CA ARG A 125 -9.53 1.95 0.48
C ARG A 125 -9.85 2.57 1.83
N SER A 126 -9.39 1.97 2.92
CA SER A 126 -9.68 2.48 4.25
C SER A 126 -9.06 3.87 4.48
N LEU A 127 -7.87 4.15 3.91
CA LEU A 127 -7.29 5.51 3.88
C LEU A 127 -8.12 6.50 3.04
N HIS A 128 -8.67 6.07 1.92
CA HIS A 128 -9.51 6.92 1.07
C HIS A 128 -10.81 7.34 1.78
N GLU A 129 -11.45 6.38 2.47
CA GLU A 129 -12.74 6.57 3.09
C GLU A 129 -12.64 7.25 4.47
N HIS A 130 -11.59 6.94 5.23
CA HIS A 130 -11.48 7.31 6.64
C HIS A 130 -10.15 7.98 7.01
N GLY A 131 -9.26 8.20 6.04
CA GLY A 131 -7.93 8.77 6.29
C GLY A 131 -7.98 10.25 6.68
N LEU A 132 -7.39 10.58 7.82
CA LEU A 132 -7.35 11.96 8.30
C LEU A 132 -6.45 12.81 7.42
N GLY A 133 -7.05 13.81 6.74
CA GLY A 133 -6.33 14.69 5.83
C GLY A 133 -5.92 14.03 4.51
N TRP A 134 -6.45 12.84 4.21
CA TRP A 134 -6.24 12.14 2.96
C TRP A 134 -7.27 12.57 1.92
N THR A 135 -6.83 13.02 0.75
CA THR A 135 -7.71 13.53 -0.31
C THR A 135 -7.88 12.53 -1.46
N HIS A 136 -8.88 12.77 -2.32
CA HIS A 136 -9.04 12.03 -3.58
C HIS A 136 -7.77 12.11 -4.44
N ASP A 137 -7.14 13.29 -4.51
CA ASP A 137 -5.89 13.50 -5.27
C ASP A 137 -4.71 12.76 -4.65
N ASP A 138 -4.65 12.63 -3.32
CA ASP A 138 -3.63 11.82 -2.64
C ASP A 138 -3.79 10.35 -3.02
N THR A 139 -5.04 9.81 -3.04
CA THR A 139 -5.31 8.43 -3.48
C THR A 139 -4.82 8.20 -4.90
N VAL A 140 -5.18 9.10 -5.84
CA VAL A 140 -4.75 8.97 -7.25
C VAL A 140 -3.23 9.02 -7.34
N THR A 141 -2.60 10.03 -6.76
CA THR A 141 -1.14 10.22 -6.87
C THR A 141 -0.38 9.06 -6.26
N VAL A 142 -0.78 8.59 -5.08
CA VAL A 142 -0.13 7.45 -4.41
C VAL A 142 -0.27 6.17 -5.23
N LEU A 143 -1.44 5.93 -5.83
CA LEU A 143 -1.63 4.78 -6.72
C LEU A 143 -0.76 4.88 -7.98
N GLU A 144 -0.65 6.07 -8.58
CA GLU A 144 0.21 6.28 -9.74
C GLU A 144 1.69 6.11 -9.42
N GLU A 145 2.14 6.55 -8.25
CA GLU A 145 3.50 6.31 -7.77
C GLU A 145 3.74 4.82 -7.49
N LEU A 146 2.79 4.12 -6.86
CA LEU A 146 2.92 2.69 -6.56
C LEU A 146 3.18 1.85 -7.81
N ILE A 147 2.38 2.05 -8.87
CA ILE A 147 2.44 1.24 -10.09
C ILE A 147 3.70 1.47 -10.92
N VAL A 148 4.52 2.47 -10.58
CA VAL A 148 5.81 2.76 -11.24
C VAL A 148 7.03 2.50 -10.34
N LEU A 149 6.85 2.18 -9.06
CA LEU A 149 7.92 1.93 -8.10
C LEU A 149 8.30 0.44 -7.99
N PRO A 150 9.60 0.07 -7.98
CA PRO A 150 10.75 0.83 -8.52
C PRO A 150 10.76 0.87 -10.06
N ARG A 151 9.94 0.06 -10.70
CA ARG A 151 9.79 -0.08 -12.14
C ARG A 151 8.30 -0.22 -12.44
N ALA A 152 7.91 0.12 -13.66
CA ALA A 152 6.53 -0.05 -14.12
C ALA A 152 6.04 -1.48 -13.88
N TRP A 153 4.90 -1.60 -13.21
CA TRP A 153 4.26 -2.88 -12.94
C TRP A 153 3.67 -3.46 -14.21
N LEU A 154 3.55 -4.79 -14.29
CA LEU A 154 2.69 -5.40 -15.30
C LEU A 154 1.26 -4.83 -15.17
N PRO A 155 0.61 -4.46 -16.28
CA PRO A 155 -0.74 -3.90 -16.24
C PRO A 155 -1.76 -4.79 -15.51
N LEU A 156 -1.59 -6.12 -15.58
CA LEU A 156 -2.41 -7.06 -14.84
C LEU A 156 -2.31 -6.89 -13.32
N ASN A 157 -1.09 -6.68 -12.80
CA ASN A 157 -0.87 -6.49 -11.36
C ASN A 157 -1.39 -5.12 -10.90
N ALA A 158 -1.20 -4.09 -11.70
CA ALA A 158 -1.77 -2.77 -11.44
C ALA A 158 -3.31 -2.82 -11.45
N ALA A 159 -3.93 -3.55 -12.39
CA ALA A 159 -5.36 -3.78 -12.43
C ALA A 159 -5.86 -4.58 -11.23
N ARG A 160 -5.13 -5.62 -10.78
CA ARG A 160 -5.45 -6.37 -9.55
C ARG A 160 -5.50 -5.45 -8.34
N LEU A 161 -4.48 -4.63 -8.13
CA LEU A 161 -4.45 -3.65 -7.04
C LEU A 161 -5.67 -2.72 -7.12
N LEU A 162 -5.97 -2.20 -8.30
CA LEU A 162 -7.06 -1.25 -8.49
C LEU A 162 -8.44 -1.90 -8.28
N CYS A 163 -8.62 -3.17 -8.67
CA CYS A 163 -9.80 -3.96 -8.30
C CYS A 163 -9.92 -4.13 -6.77
N SER A 164 -8.81 -4.42 -6.08
CA SER A 164 -8.78 -4.55 -4.63
C SER A 164 -9.07 -3.24 -3.89
N CYS A 165 -8.76 -2.09 -4.49
CA CYS A 165 -9.12 -0.77 -3.94
C CYS A 165 -10.64 -0.51 -3.98
N GLY A 166 -11.40 -1.20 -4.84
CA GLY A 166 -12.84 -1.03 -4.98
C GLY A 166 -13.23 -0.06 -6.08
N ARG A 167 -14.53 -0.07 -6.42
CA ARG A 167 -15.07 0.60 -7.62
C ARG A 167 -14.86 2.09 -7.62
N ASP A 168 -15.08 2.77 -6.49
CA ASP A 168 -15.05 4.23 -6.43
C ASP A 168 -13.64 4.76 -6.70
N ILE A 169 -12.63 4.13 -6.09
CA ILE A 169 -11.21 4.44 -6.34
C ILE A 169 -10.81 4.08 -7.77
N ALA A 170 -11.27 2.92 -8.28
CA ALA A 170 -11.00 2.54 -9.67
C ALA A 170 -11.51 3.58 -10.67
N VAL A 171 -12.76 4.02 -10.51
CA VAL A 171 -13.36 5.07 -11.36
C VAL A 171 -12.59 6.37 -11.23
N LEU A 172 -12.22 6.76 -10.00
CA LEU A 172 -11.45 7.99 -9.75
C LEU A 172 -10.11 7.99 -10.49
N VAL A 173 -9.35 6.90 -10.41
CA VAL A 173 -8.04 6.78 -11.09
C VAL A 173 -8.20 6.77 -12.61
N LEU A 174 -9.17 6.00 -13.14
CA LEU A 174 -9.41 5.94 -14.57
C LEU A 174 -9.89 7.29 -15.13
N ALA A 175 -10.77 7.99 -14.41
CA ALA A 175 -11.23 9.32 -14.78
C ALA A 175 -10.07 10.32 -14.79
N SER A 176 -9.19 10.30 -13.79
CA SER A 176 -7.98 11.13 -13.77
C SER A 176 -7.09 10.85 -15.00
N LYS A 177 -6.92 9.57 -15.39
CA LYS A 177 -6.15 9.23 -16.59
C LYS A 177 -6.79 9.76 -17.88
N LEU A 178 -8.11 9.61 -18.03
CA LEU A 178 -8.86 10.15 -19.18
C LEU A 178 -8.74 11.67 -19.28
N VAL A 179 -8.93 12.39 -18.17
CA VAL A 179 -8.81 13.87 -18.14
C VAL A 179 -7.40 14.32 -18.54
N ASN A 180 -6.38 13.52 -18.22
CA ASN A 180 -4.99 13.75 -18.62
C ASN A 180 -4.63 13.21 -20.02
N GLY A 181 -5.61 12.80 -20.84
CA GLY A 181 -5.41 12.34 -22.22
C GLY A 181 -4.72 10.97 -22.35
N ARG A 182 -4.74 10.14 -21.29
CA ARG A 182 -4.12 8.81 -21.26
C ARG A 182 -5.12 7.71 -21.62
N ASP A 183 -5.76 7.82 -22.79
CA ASP A 183 -6.81 6.88 -23.24
C ASP A 183 -6.29 5.45 -23.40
N SER A 184 -5.06 5.29 -23.90
CA SER A 184 -4.41 3.98 -24.06
C SER A 184 -4.21 3.26 -22.73
N ASP A 185 -3.87 4.01 -21.68
CA ASP A 185 -3.68 3.46 -20.35
C ASP A 185 -5.01 2.97 -19.81
N VAL A 186 -6.07 3.77 -19.97
CA VAL A 186 -7.43 3.43 -19.52
C VAL A 186 -7.93 2.17 -20.21
N ALA A 187 -7.77 2.06 -21.53
CA ALA A 187 -8.12 0.84 -22.27
C ALA A 187 -7.34 -0.38 -21.76
N THR A 188 -6.05 -0.22 -21.48
CA THR A 188 -5.19 -1.27 -20.93
C THR A 188 -5.66 -1.69 -19.54
N PHE A 189 -5.97 -0.74 -18.65
CA PHE A 189 -6.49 -1.04 -17.32
C PHE A 189 -7.84 -1.77 -17.39
N LEU A 190 -8.79 -1.29 -18.20
CA LEU A 190 -10.10 -1.92 -18.36
C LEU A 190 -9.97 -3.37 -18.87
N PHE A 191 -9.14 -3.60 -19.88
CA PHE A 191 -8.87 -4.95 -20.38
C PHE A 191 -8.31 -5.87 -19.28
N ASN A 192 -7.31 -5.40 -18.53
CA ASN A 192 -6.71 -6.21 -17.48
C ASN A 192 -7.66 -6.41 -16.29
N MET A 193 -8.52 -5.45 -15.95
CA MET A 193 -9.56 -5.60 -14.93
C MET A 193 -10.59 -6.67 -15.31
N LEU A 194 -10.96 -6.76 -16.59
CA LEU A 194 -11.80 -7.84 -17.10
C LEU A 194 -11.12 -9.19 -16.93
N LEU A 195 -9.82 -9.30 -17.25
CA LEU A 195 -9.05 -10.53 -17.03
C LEU A 195 -9.04 -10.95 -15.55
N VAL A 196 -8.82 -10.01 -14.64
CA VAL A 196 -8.86 -10.26 -13.19
C VAL A 196 -10.25 -10.74 -12.76
N SER A 197 -11.32 -10.14 -13.28
CA SER A 197 -12.69 -10.51 -12.93
C SER A 197 -13.04 -11.92 -13.42
N LEU A 198 -12.57 -12.29 -14.62
CA LEU A 198 -12.73 -13.63 -15.17
C LEU A 198 -11.98 -14.67 -14.33
N ASP A 199 -10.74 -14.36 -13.94
CA ASP A 199 -9.92 -15.21 -13.08
C ASP A 199 -10.64 -15.52 -11.75
N LEU A 200 -11.20 -14.51 -11.10
CA LEU A 200 -11.98 -14.67 -9.87
C LEU A 200 -13.25 -15.53 -10.08
N SER A 201 -13.96 -15.35 -11.19
CA SER A 201 -15.17 -16.13 -11.49
C SER A 201 -14.87 -17.63 -11.68
N LEU A 202 -13.77 -17.96 -12.36
CA LEU A 202 -13.38 -19.36 -12.60
C LEU A 202 -12.99 -20.09 -11.31
N HIS A 203 -12.39 -19.39 -10.34
CA HIS A 203 -12.03 -19.98 -9.04
C HIS A 203 -13.25 -20.13 -8.11
N ALA A 204 -14.28 -19.29 -8.26
CA ALA A 204 -15.52 -19.40 -7.50
C ALA A 204 -16.32 -20.66 -7.89
N ASP A 205 -16.36 -21.00 -9.19
CA ASP A 205 -17.09 -22.16 -9.71
C ASP A 205 -16.38 -23.52 -9.46
N GLY A 206 -15.08 -23.50 -9.17
CA GLY A 206 -14.28 -24.70 -8.86
C GLY A 206 -14.27 -25.13 -7.39
N SER A 207 -14.91 -24.35 -6.51
CA SER A 207 -14.89 -24.55 -5.05
C SER A 207 -16.22 -25.10 -4.49
N SER A 208 -17.14 -25.52 -5.37
CA SER A 208 -18.47 -26.08 -5.04
C SER A 208 -18.60 -27.56 -5.34
#